data_AF-A0ABC8D9Y4-F1
#
_entry.id   AF-A0ABC8D9Y4-F1
#
_cell.length_a   1.000
_cell.length_b   1.000
_cell.length_c   1.000
_cell.angle_alpha   90.00
_cell.angle_beta   90.00
_cell.angle_gamma   90.00
#
_symmetry.space_group_name_H-M   'P 1'
#
loop_
_entity.id
_entity.type
_entity.pdbx_description
1 polymer ?
#
loop_
_entity_poly.entity_id
_entity_poly.type
_entity_poly.pdbx_seq_one_letter_code
_entity_poly.pdbx_strand_id
1 'polypeptide(L)'
;MQVYKYDENYIYESPVVLEDDSPIPDNCTIIAPSDGLYIPKFNPKTKKWIESASKEYIDSLKPLDPEPSEAEKVKKQLSDLTYQLMMDGVL
;
A
#
# COMPACT_ATOMS: atom_id res chain seq x y z
N MET A 1 19.42 7.23 20.16
CA MET A 1 19.19 6.45 18.91
C MET A 1 17.72 6.04 18.72
N GLN A 2 17.15 6.16 17.51
CA GLN A 2 15.80 5.64 17.19
C GLN A 2 15.87 4.20 16.65
N VAL A 3 15.02 3.32 17.18
CA VAL A 3 14.85 1.92 16.77
C VAL A 3 13.37 1.63 16.49
N TYR A 4 13.11 0.53 15.81
CA TYR A 4 11.77 0.09 15.40
C TYR A 4 11.49 -1.25 16.06
N LYS A 5 10.50 -1.25 16.96
CA LYS A 5 10.08 -2.44 17.69
C LYS A 5 9.13 -3.29 16.84
N TYR A 6 9.28 -4.61 16.93
CA TYR A 6 8.35 -5.57 16.35
C TYR A 6 7.88 -6.61 17.38
N ASP A 7 6.72 -7.18 17.10
CA ASP A 7 6.07 -8.26 17.85
C ASP A 7 6.73 -9.64 17.59
N GLU A 8 6.28 -10.68 18.31
CA GLU A 8 6.63 -12.10 18.16
C GLU A 8 6.52 -12.63 16.72
N ASN A 9 5.58 -12.09 15.95
CA ASN A 9 5.36 -12.42 14.53
C ASN A 9 6.21 -11.56 13.59
N TYR A 10 7.15 -10.79 14.12
CA TYR A 10 7.98 -9.81 13.43
C TYR A 10 7.17 -8.67 12.79
N ILE A 11 5.96 -8.39 13.28
CA ILE A 11 5.13 -7.29 12.79
C ILE A 11 5.56 -5.99 13.48
N TYR A 12 5.69 -4.91 12.71
CA TYR A 12 6.02 -3.59 13.24
C TYR A 12 4.99 -3.15 14.29
N GLU A 13 5.48 -2.72 15.46
CA GLU A 13 4.64 -2.30 16.58
C GLU A 13 4.71 -0.79 16.78
N SER A 14 5.92 -0.24 16.98
CA SER A 14 6.12 1.19 17.24
C SER A 14 7.60 1.61 17.12
N PRO A 15 7.88 2.90 16.87
CA PRO A 15 9.24 3.42 16.97
C PRO A 15 9.57 3.70 18.45
N VAL A 16 10.75 3.30 18.88
CA VAL A 16 11.26 3.49 20.24
C VAL A 16 12.54 4.31 20.18
N VAL A 17 12.67 5.30 21.04
CA VAL A 17 13.91 6.06 21.18
C VAL A 17 14.67 5.50 22.38
N LEU A 18 15.87 4.99 22.13
CA LEU A 18 16.81 4.52 23.14
C LEU A 18 17.88 5.56 23.39
N GLU A 19 18.46 5.55 24.59
CA GLU A 19 19.68 6.29 24.90
C GLU A 19 20.85 5.77 24.05
N ASP A 20 21.82 6.62 23.73
CA ASP A 20 22.87 6.29 22.75
C ASP A 20 23.80 5.13 23.18
N ASP A 21 23.88 4.82 24.48
CA ASP A 21 24.68 3.71 25.03
C ASP A 21 23.84 2.46 25.35
N SER A 22 22.53 2.49 25.10
CA SER A 22 21.64 1.36 25.43
C SER A 22 21.75 0.23 24.41
N PRO A 23 21.82 -1.04 24.87
CA PRO A 23 21.78 -2.19 23.97
C PRO A 23 20.42 -2.26 23.27
N ILE A 24 20.43 -2.57 21.97
CA ILE A 24 19.21 -2.81 21.20
C ILE A 24 18.66 -4.17 21.61
N PRO A 25 17.40 -4.26 22.08
CA PRO A 25 16.81 -5.54 22.41
C PRO A 25 16.51 -6.35 21.15
N ASP A 26 16.44 -7.68 21.28
CA ASP A 26 16.26 -8.63 20.15
C ASP A 26 14.98 -8.42 19.34
N ASN A 27 13.98 -7.75 19.93
CA ASN A 27 12.72 -7.39 19.28
C ASN A 27 12.73 -5.99 18.64
N CYS A 28 13.91 -5.37 18.51
CA CYS A 28 14.08 -4.05 17.90
C CYS A 28 15.10 -4.10 16.76
N THR A 29 14.89 -3.24 15.77
CA THR A 29 15.81 -3.06 14.65
C THR A 29 16.07 -1.58 14.41
N ILE A 30 17.29 -1.22 14.00
CA ILE A 30 17.63 0.15 13.55
C ILE A 30 17.11 0.44 12.14
N ILE A 31 16.61 -0.58 11.43
CA ILE A 31 16.17 -0.48 10.05
C ILE A 31 14.73 0.02 10.05
N ALA A 32 14.47 1.16 9.40
CA ALA A 32 13.13 1.70 9.26
C ALA A 32 12.28 0.85 8.30
N PRO A 33 10.97 0.69 8.56
CA PRO A 33 10.05 0.13 7.58
C PRO A 33 9.99 1.01 6.34
N SER A 34 9.89 0.36 5.17
CA SER A 34 9.68 1.09 3.91
C SER A 34 8.33 1.79 3.93
N ASP A 35 8.29 2.98 3.35
CA ASP A 35 7.06 3.74 3.15
C ASP A 35 6.09 2.97 2.24
N GLY A 36 4.79 3.01 2.54
CA GLY A 36 3.75 2.32 1.78
C GLY A 36 3.47 0.87 2.18
N LEU A 37 4.14 0.31 3.19
CA LEU A 37 3.82 -1.01 3.75
C LEU A 37 2.62 -0.92 4.69
N TYR A 38 1.52 -1.61 4.37
CA TYR A 38 0.32 -1.61 5.23
C TYR A 38 0.54 -2.36 6.54
N ILE A 39 1.16 -3.54 6.45
CA ILE A 39 1.54 -4.35 7.61
C ILE A 39 3.02 -4.70 7.41
N PRO A 40 3.94 -3.85 7.91
CA PRO A 40 5.37 -4.07 7.78
C PRO A 40 5.77 -5.28 8.65
N LYS A 41 6.34 -6.31 8.02
CA LYS A 41 6.88 -7.48 8.69
C LYS A 41 8.39 -7.53 8.51
N PHE A 42 9.14 -7.53 9.60
CA PHE A 42 10.58 -7.63 9.58
C PHE A 42 11.01 -9.06 9.27
N ASN A 43 11.91 -9.23 8.31
CA ASN A 43 12.53 -10.51 8.02
C ASN A 43 13.97 -10.50 8.53
N PRO A 44 14.30 -11.16 9.66
CA PRO A 44 15.63 -11.13 10.25
C PRO A 44 16.70 -11.77 9.35
N LYS A 45 16.30 -12.68 8.43
CA LYS A 45 17.22 -13.33 7.48
C LYS A 45 17.70 -12.36 6.41
N THR A 46 16.80 -11.52 5.89
CA THR A 46 17.12 -10.54 4.84
C THR A 46 17.39 -9.13 5.39
N LYS A 47 17.14 -8.93 6.69
CA LYS A 47 17.19 -7.64 7.40
C LYS A 47 16.37 -6.56 6.69
N LYS A 48 15.17 -6.93 6.20
CA LYS A 48 14.28 -6.04 5.46
C LYS A 48 12.85 -6.17 5.93
N TRP A 49 12.11 -5.07 5.80
CA TRP A 49 10.66 -5.05 5.97
C TRP A 49 9.99 -5.50 4.67
N ILE A 50 9.03 -6.41 4.81
CA ILE A 50 8.20 -6.91 3.72
C ILE A 50 6.73 -6.64 4.03
N GLU A 51 5.92 -6.50 2.98
CA GLU A 51 4.48 -6.41 3.15
C GLU A 51 3.92 -7.78 3.52
N SER A 52 3.29 -7.87 4.69
CA SER A 52 2.59 -9.09 5.13
C SER A 52 1.07 -8.94 5.09
N ALA A 53 0.57 -7.80 4.62
CA ALA A 53 -0.86 -7.59 4.45
C ALA A 53 -1.40 -8.46 3.30
N SER A 54 -2.57 -9.05 3.52
CA SER A 54 -3.29 -9.75 2.46
C SER A 54 -3.75 -8.77 1.40
N LYS A 55 -3.81 -9.20 0.13
CA LYS A 55 -4.36 -8.40 -0.97
C LYS A 55 -5.74 -7.85 -0.65
N GLU A 56 -6.59 -8.65 -0.01
CA GLU A 56 -7.95 -8.27 0.40
C GLU A 56 -7.95 -7.13 1.43
N TYR A 57 -7.01 -7.13 2.39
CA TYR A 57 -6.88 -6.03 3.36
C TYR A 57 -6.41 -4.74 2.69
N ILE A 58 -5.42 -4.85 1.79
CA ILE A 58 -4.91 -3.72 1.01
C ILE A 58 -6.00 -3.13 0.12
N ASP A 59 -6.77 -4.00 -0.56
CA ASP A 59 -7.88 -3.61 -1.43
C ASP A 59 -8.99 -2.91 -0.63
N SER A 60 -9.31 -3.42 0.56
CA SER A 60 -10.31 -2.80 1.43
C SER A 60 -9.90 -1.43 1.99
N LEU A 61 -8.60 -1.14 2.08
CA LEU A 61 -8.09 0.18 2.46
C LEU A 61 -7.97 1.14 1.28
N LYS A 62 -7.97 0.62 0.05
CA LYS A 62 -7.96 1.45 -1.14
C LYS A 62 -9.29 2.18 -1.22
N PRO A 63 -9.31 3.52 -1.38
CA PRO A 63 -10.57 4.21 -1.59
C PRO A 63 -11.26 3.57 -2.80
N LEU A 64 -12.54 3.25 -2.64
CA LEU A 64 -13.38 2.75 -3.73
C LEU A 64 -13.15 3.69 -4.91
N ASP A 65 -12.70 3.15 -6.05
CA ASP A 65 -12.47 3.95 -7.25
C ASP A 65 -13.69 4.86 -7.46
N PRO A 66 -13.49 6.18 -7.59
CA PRO A 66 -14.60 7.10 -7.68
C PRO A 66 -15.49 6.63 -8.82
N GLU A 67 -16.79 6.43 -8.55
CA GLU A 67 -17.74 6.12 -9.61
C GLU A 67 -17.54 7.14 -10.73
N PRO A 68 -17.45 6.68 -12.00
CA PRO A 68 -17.24 7.59 -13.11
C PRO A 68 -18.34 8.65 -13.05
N SER A 69 -17.93 9.91 -12.98
CA SER A 69 -18.88 11.01 -12.94
C SER A 69 -19.82 10.94 -14.14
N GLU A 70 -21.03 11.49 -14.00
CA GLU A 70 -22.03 11.51 -15.09
C GLU A 70 -21.44 12.02 -16.41
N ALA A 71 -20.51 12.99 -16.35
CA ALA A 71 -19.77 13.49 -17.50
C ALA A 71 -18.88 12.42 -18.21
N GLU A 72 -18.20 11.57 -17.45
CA GLU A 72 -17.37 10.48 -17.98
C GLU A 72 -18.26 9.40 -18.63
N LYS A 73 -19.42 9.09 -18.03
CA LYS A 73 -20.41 8.18 -18.62
C LYS A 73 -20.94 8.72 -19.95
N VAL A 74 -21.31 10.00 -20.00
CA VAL A 74 -21.79 10.67 -21.22
C VAL A 74 -20.71 10.67 -22.31
N LYS A 75 -19.46 10.97 -21.95
CA LYS A 75 -18.33 10.95 -22.90
C LYS A 75 -18.10 9.56 -23.48
N LYS A 76 -18.22 8.51 -22.67
CA LYS A 76 -18.13 7.13 -23.12
C LYS A 76 -19.27 6.77 -24.07
N GLN A 77 -20.52 7.12 -23.75
CA GLN A 77 -21.67 6.88 -24.63
C GLN A 77 -21.54 7.62 -25.96
N LEU A 78 -21.08 8.88 -25.93
CA LEU A 78 -20.82 9.65 -27.15
C LEU A 78 -19.75 8.96 -28.01
N SER A 79 -18.65 8.53 -27.40
CA SER A 79 -17.58 7.83 -28.12
C SER A 79 -18.09 6.54 -28.75
N ASP A 80 -18.83 5.72 -28.00
CA ASP A 80 -19.38 4.44 -28.45
C ASP A 80 -20.34 4.63 -29.64
N LEU A 81 -21.26 5.60 -29.53
CA LEU A 81 -22.15 5.98 -30.62
C LEU A 81 -21.39 6.47 -31.85
N THR A 82 -20.35 7.29 -31.65
CA THR A 82 -19.51 7.80 -32.73
C THR A 82 -18.81 6.66 -33.47
N TYR A 83 -18.25 5.69 -32.74
CA TYR A 83 -17.64 4.49 -33.33
C TYR A 83 -18.66 3.65 -34.11
N GLN A 84 -19.87 3.48 -33.57
CA GLN A 84 -20.93 2.73 -34.25
C GLN A 84 -21.33 3.41 -35.57
N LEU A 85 -21.50 4.73 -35.58
CA LEU A 85 -21.86 5.47 -36.79
C LEU A 85 -20.74 5.44 -37.84
N MET A 86 -19.47 5.45 -37.42
CA MET A 86 -18.32 5.26 -38.31
C MET A 86 -18.27 3.85 -38.91
N MET A 87 -18.61 2.80 -38.13
CA MET A 87 -18.68 1.43 -38.67
C MET A 87 -19.88 1.23 -39.60
N ASP A 88 -21.01 1.87 -39.31
CA ASP A 88 -22.23 1.79 -40.13
C ASP A 88 -22.17 2.67 -41.39
N GLY A 89 -21.11 3.47 -41.55
CA GLY A 89 -20.90 4.33 -42.73
C GLY A 89 -21.85 5.54 -42.80
N VAL A 90 -22.42 5.94 -41.67
CA VAL A 90 -23.36 7.06 -41.54
C VAL A 90 -22.62 8.40 -41.37
N LEU A 91 -21.32 8.34 -41.09
CA LEU A 91 -20.37 9.44 -40.91
C LEU A 91 -19.12 9.19 -41.77
#